data_AF-A0A7C2SIN9-F1
#
_entry.id   AF-A0A7C2SIN9-F1
#
_cell.length_a   1.000
_cell.length_b   1.000
_cell.length_c   1.000
_cell.angle_alpha   90.00
_cell.angle_beta   90.00
_cell.angle_gamma   90.00
#
_symmetry.space_group_name_H-M   'P 1'
#
loop_
_entity.id
_entity.type
_entity.pdbx_description
1 polymer ?
#
loop_
_entity_poly.entity_id
_entity_poly.type
_entity_poly.pdbx_seq_one_letter_code
_entity_poly.pdbx_strand_id
1 'polypeptide(L)'
;MQYKKLMTEFEEIIVELSYNCNLSCSMCGFGKEVNPYSKSKFLTIENYKNILHQIGDKTKTIRLNGRGESTIHPDFVEILNYTKEKYPNVNINLFSNFSFNNKRILDALI
;
A
#
# COMPACT_ATOMS: atom_id res chain seq x y z
N MET A 1 1.11 36.62 18.93
CA MET A 1 0.11 35.56 18.64
C MET A 1 0.72 34.61 17.63
N GLN A 2 1.09 33.40 18.05
CA GLN A 2 1.66 32.39 17.18
C GLN A 2 0.48 31.61 16.57
N TYR A 3 0.20 31.84 15.28
CA TYR A 3 -0.76 31.02 14.55
C TYR A 3 -0.20 29.60 14.48
N LYS A 4 -0.72 28.71 15.33
CA LYS A 4 -0.43 27.28 15.25
C LYS A 4 -1.01 26.81 13.92
N LYS A 5 -0.15 26.60 12.92
CA LYS A 5 -0.52 26.04 11.63
C LYS A 5 -1.32 24.77 11.92
N LEU A 6 -2.62 24.79 11.64
CA LEU A 6 -3.45 23.59 11.63
C LEU A 6 -2.84 22.69 10.56
N MET A 7 -1.97 21.76 10.97
CA MET A 7 -1.58 20.65 10.12
C MET A 7 -2.85 19.84 9.93
N THR A 8 -3.43 19.89 8.73
CA THR A 8 -4.54 19.04 8.37
C THR A 8 -4.05 17.59 8.46
N GLU A 9 -4.52 16.88 9.47
CA GLU A 9 -4.28 15.46 9.63
C GLU A 9 -5.33 14.72 8.80
N PHE A 10 -4.90 14.01 7.76
CA PHE A 10 -5.79 13.18 6.96
C PHE A 10 -6.15 11.93 7.76
N GLU A 11 -7.42 11.52 7.78
CA GLU A 11 -7.78 10.28 8.49
C GLU A 11 -7.17 9.04 7.85
N GLU A 12 -7.15 8.99 6.52
CA GLU A 12 -6.53 7.91 5.76
C GLU A 12 -5.98 8.42 4.43
N ILE A 13 -4.78 7.95 4.06
CA ILE A 13 -4.20 8.14 2.73
C ILE A 13 -4.00 6.78 2.07
N ILE A 14 -4.42 6.67 0.81
CA ILE A 14 -4.30 5.46 0.01
C ILE A 14 -3.05 5.56 -0.86
N VAL A 15 -2.18 4.55 -0.77
CA VAL A 15 -1.00 4.41 -1.63
C VAL A 15 -1.15 3.12 -2.44
N GLU A 16 -1.39 3.27 -3.74
CA GLU A 16 -1.51 2.13 -4.65
C GLU A 16 -0.13 1.51 -4.89
N LEU A 17 0.10 0.32 -4.32
CA LEU A 17 1.36 -0.41 -4.51
C LEU A 17 1.39 -1.13 -5.87
N SER A 18 0.24 -1.63 -6.32
CA SER A 18 0.14 -2.39 -7.55
C SER A 18 -1.10 -2.04 -8.34
N TYR A 19 -0.90 -1.86 -9.64
CA TYR A 19 -1.95 -1.93 -10.64
C TYR A 19 -1.95 -3.29 -11.37
N ASN A 20 -1.29 -4.32 -10.82
CA ASN A 20 -1.45 -5.71 -11.24
C ASN A 20 -2.44 -6.41 -10.31
N CYS A 21 -3.20 -7.38 -10.80
CA CYS A 21 -3.97 -8.30 -9.96
C CYS A 21 -3.81 -9.74 -10.47
N ASN A 22 -3.87 -10.73 -9.58
CA ASN A 22 -3.81 -12.15 -9.91
C ASN A 22 -5.20 -12.75 -10.22
N LEU A 23 -6.29 -12.03 -9.94
CA LEU A 23 -7.67 -12.46 -10.18
C LEU A 23 -8.38 -11.58 -11.22
N SER A 24 -9.50 -12.08 -11.74
CA SER A 24 -10.42 -11.35 -12.63
C SER A 24 -11.85 -11.45 -12.11
N CYS A 25 -12.11 -10.84 -10.96
CA CYS A 25 -13.44 -10.88 -10.35
C CYS A 25 -14.48 -10.24 -11.29
N SER A 26 -15.69 -10.82 -11.39
CA SER A 26 -16.70 -10.42 -12.39
C SER A 26 -17.18 -8.97 -12.30
N MET A 27 -17.04 -8.34 -11.14
CA MET A 27 -17.38 -6.93 -10.89
C MET A 27 -16.19 -5.97 -11.05
N CYS A 28 -14.97 -6.48 -11.28
CA CYS A 28 -13.75 -5.69 -11.28
C CYS A 28 -13.36 -5.24 -12.69
N GLY A 29 -13.37 -3.91 -12.91
CA GLY A 29 -12.88 -3.31 -14.16
C GLY A 29 -11.35 -3.32 -14.35
N PHE A 30 -10.59 -3.90 -13.42
CA PHE A 30 -9.12 -3.88 -13.38
C PHE A 30 -8.48 -5.26 -13.22
N GLY A 31 -9.29 -6.32 -13.34
CA GLY A 31 -8.84 -7.71 -13.20
C GLY A 31 -7.77 -8.11 -14.22
N LYS A 32 -7.08 -9.21 -13.96
CA LYS A 32 -5.96 -9.72 -14.76
C LYS A 32 -6.26 -9.82 -16.27
N GLU A 33 -7.49 -10.18 -16.62
CA GLU A 33 -7.92 -10.34 -18.03
C GLU A 33 -8.01 -9.01 -18.78
N VAL A 34 -8.55 -7.97 -18.16
CA VAL A 34 -8.69 -6.64 -18.78
C VAL A 34 -7.45 -5.77 -18.59
N ASN A 35 -6.59 -6.14 -17.64
CA ASN A 35 -5.40 -5.41 -17.25
C ASN A 35 -4.19 -6.37 -17.16
N PRO A 36 -3.56 -6.69 -18.31
CA PRO A 36 -2.47 -7.67 -18.38
C PRO A 36 -1.29 -7.31 -17.47
N TYR A 37 -0.65 -8.32 -16.89
CA TYR A 37 0.48 -8.13 -15.99
C TYR A 37 1.62 -7.32 -16.64
N SER A 38 2.20 -6.38 -15.88
CA SER A 38 3.47 -5.72 -16.22
C SER A 38 4.26 -5.40 -14.97
N LYS A 39 5.58 -5.60 -15.00
CA LYS A 39 6.48 -5.18 -13.92
C LYS A 39 6.44 -3.67 -13.67
N SER A 40 6.16 -2.87 -14.71
CA SER A 40 6.07 -1.41 -14.58
C SER A 40 4.84 -0.91 -13.80
N LYS A 41 3.90 -1.81 -13.48
CA LYS A 41 2.67 -1.50 -12.71
C LYS A 41 2.86 -1.70 -11.20
N PHE A 42 4.09 -1.89 -10.76
CA PHE A 42 4.47 -1.90 -9.35
C PHE A 42 5.12 -0.57 -8.97
N LEU A 43 4.71 -0.02 -7.84
CA LEU A 43 5.34 1.16 -7.26
C LEU A 43 6.73 0.78 -6.73
N THR A 44 7.78 1.37 -7.27
CA THR A 44 9.15 1.06 -6.80
C THR A 44 9.30 1.39 -5.31
N ILE A 45 10.14 0.63 -4.62
CA ILE A 45 10.40 0.84 -3.20
C ILE A 45 10.98 2.23 -2.92
N GLU A 46 11.82 2.77 -3.79
CA GLU A 46 12.35 4.13 -3.66
C GLU A 46 11.24 5.18 -3.72
N ASN A 47 10.29 5.03 -4.67
CA ASN A 47 9.15 5.93 -4.77
C ASN A 47 8.23 5.80 -3.55
N TYR A 48 8.01 4.58 -3.06
CA TYR A 48 7.27 4.36 -1.82
C TYR A 48 7.92 5.06 -0.63
N LYS A 49 9.24 4.91 -0.44
CA LYS A 49 9.99 5.57 0.64
C LYS A 49 9.87 7.10 0.55
N ASN A 50 9.97 7.66 -0.66
CA ASN A 50 9.80 9.10 -0.90
C ASN A 50 8.37 9.59 -0.62
N ILE A 51 7.35 8.81 -0.97
CA ILE A 51 5.94 9.13 -0.67
C ILE A 51 5.73 9.07 0.84
N LEU A 52 6.14 7.98 1.49
CA LEU A 52 5.98 7.78 2.93
C LEU A 52 6.64 8.90 3.74
N HIS A 53 7.84 9.34 3.35
CA HIS A 53 8.51 10.48 3.97
C HIS A 53 7.66 11.77 3.93
N GLN A 54 6.86 11.96 2.89
CA GLN A 54 6.02 13.14 2.74
C GLN A 54 4.67 13.06 3.46
N ILE A 55 4.17 11.84 3.73
CA ILE A 55 2.79 11.64 4.22
C ILE A 55 2.69 10.96 5.59
N GLY A 56 3.74 10.28 6.05
CA GLY A 56 3.67 9.38 7.19
C GLY A 56 3.34 10.05 8.53
N ASP A 57 3.66 11.33 8.67
CA ASP A 57 3.33 12.17 9.85
C ASP A 57 2.06 13.03 9.64
N LYS A 58 1.38 12.86 8.51
CA LYS A 58 0.20 13.66 8.11
C LYS A 58 -1.08 12.85 8.09
N THR A 59 -1.04 11.57 8.47
CA THR A 59 -2.22 10.73 8.50
C THR A 59 -2.21 9.75 9.65
N LYS A 60 -3.40 9.36 10.12
CA LYS A 60 -3.57 8.29 11.10
C LYS A 60 -3.46 6.90 10.48
N THR A 61 -3.76 6.77 9.19
CA THR A 61 -3.83 5.48 8.51
C THR A 61 -3.25 5.56 7.10
N ILE A 62 -2.36 4.64 6.76
CA ILE A 62 -1.92 4.41 5.39
C ILE A 62 -2.55 3.12 4.89
N ARG A 63 -3.34 3.24 3.83
CA ARG A 63 -3.93 2.09 3.15
C ARG A 63 -3.05 1.68 1.98
N LEU A 64 -2.59 0.44 1.99
CA LEU A 64 -1.59 -0.07 1.03
C LEU A 64 -2.21 -0.84 -0.13
N ASN A 65 -3.43 -0.51 -0.56
CA ASN A 65 -4.05 -1.12 -1.74
C ASN A 65 -4.59 -0.06 -2.69
N GLY A 66 -4.90 -0.45 -3.93
CA GLY A 66 -5.54 0.39 -4.93
C GLY A 66 -6.50 -0.43 -5.76
N ARG A 67 -6.31 -0.41 -7.08
CA ARG A 67 -7.08 -1.18 -8.06
C ARG A 67 -6.52 -2.58 -8.29
N GLY A 68 -5.23 -2.79 -8.02
CA GLY A 68 -4.58 -4.10 -8.08
C GLY A 68 -4.56 -4.85 -6.74
N GLU A 69 -3.76 -5.91 -6.68
CA GLU A 69 -3.50 -6.71 -5.49
C GLU A 69 -2.10 -6.39 -4.95
N SER A 70 -2.01 -5.95 -3.70
CA SER A 70 -0.75 -5.50 -3.11
C SER A 70 0.15 -6.64 -2.66
N THR A 71 -0.42 -7.77 -2.26
CA THR A 71 0.36 -8.91 -1.75
C THR A 71 1.18 -9.62 -2.85
N ILE A 72 0.89 -9.35 -4.12
CA ILE A 72 1.72 -9.82 -5.25
C ILE A 72 2.90 -8.88 -5.58
N HIS A 73 3.01 -7.74 -4.89
CA HIS A 73 4.14 -6.82 -5.06
C HIS A 73 5.44 -7.48 -4.59
N PRO A 74 6.53 -7.48 -5.39
CA PRO A 74 7.78 -8.15 -5.02
C PRO A 74 8.34 -7.66 -3.68
N ASP A 75 8.21 -6.36 -3.41
CA ASP A 75 8.70 -5.71 -2.19
C ASP A 75 7.64 -5.53 -1.10
N PHE A 76 6.48 -6.22 -1.18
CA PHE A 76 5.36 -6.00 -0.24
C PHE A 76 5.77 -6.06 1.25
N VAL A 77 6.57 -7.08 1.60
CA VAL A 77 7.06 -7.27 2.97
C VAL A 77 8.04 -6.17 3.38
N GLU A 78 8.90 -5.72 2.46
CA GLU A 78 9.81 -4.59 2.75
C GLU A 78 9.01 -3.30 2.97
N ILE A 79 8.02 -3.04 2.13
CA ILE A 79 7.11 -1.89 2.24
C ILE A 79 6.46 -1.88 3.63
N LEU A 80 5.79 -2.99 4.03
CA LEU A 80 5.14 -3.10 5.33
C LEU A 80 6.11 -2.84 6.49
N ASN A 81 7.26 -3.50 6.49
CA ASN A 81 8.24 -3.37 7.57
C ASN A 81 8.81 -1.95 7.63
N TYR A 82 9.08 -1.34 6.48
CA TYR A 82 9.58 0.03 6.39
C TYR A 82 8.55 1.04 6.93
N THR A 83 7.25 0.85 6.65
CA THR A 83 6.18 1.67 7.22
C THR A 83 6.14 1.57 8.74
N LYS A 84 6.12 0.34 9.28
CA LYS A 84 6.10 0.07 10.72
C LYS A 84 7.33 0.67 11.42
N GLU A 85 8.52 0.56 10.81
CA GLU A 85 9.77 1.09 11.36
C GLU A 85 9.81 2.63 11.38
N LYS A 86 9.44 3.29 10.26
CA LYS A 86 9.59 4.74 10.15
C LYS A 86 8.46 5.52 10.80
N TYR A 87 7.25 4.99 10.81
CA TYR A 87 6.06 5.65 11.34
C TYR A 87 5.28 4.69 12.25
N PRO A 88 5.82 4.31 13.43
CA PRO A 88 5.23 3.27 14.29
C PRO A 88 3.83 3.63 14.84
N ASN A 89 3.45 4.91 14.80
CA ASN A 89 2.15 5.39 15.25
C ASN A 89 1.10 5.42 14.13
N VAL A 90 1.47 5.14 12.87
CA VAL A 90 0.52 5.08 11.76
C VAL A 90 -0.12 3.70 11.70
N ASN A 91 -1.43 3.66 11.56
CA ASN A 91 -2.12 2.41 11.27
C ASN A 91 -1.87 2.00 9.82
N ILE A 92 -1.71 0.70 9.58
CA ILE A 92 -1.62 0.15 8.23
C ILE A 92 -2.92 -0.57 7.94
N ASN A 93 -3.59 -0.18 6.85
CA ASN A 93 -4.80 -0.83 6.37
C ASN A 93 -4.50 -1.57 5.06
N LEU A 94 -5.04 -2.77 4.90
CA LEU A 94 -4.82 -3.60 3.72
C LEU A 94 -6.12 -4.28 3.30
N PHE A 95 -6.52 -4.03 2.05
CA PHE A 95 -7.58 -4.80 1.40
C PHE A 95 -6.89 -5.72 0.40
N SER A 96 -7.11 -7.02 0.54
CA SER A 96 -6.47 -8.05 -0.27
C SER A 96 -7.47 -9.14 -0.60
N ASN A 97 -7.32 -9.75 -1.76
CA ASN A 97 -8.04 -10.98 -2.11
C ASN A 97 -7.54 -12.21 -1.36
N PHE A 98 -6.40 -12.10 -0.67
CA PHE A 98 -5.77 -13.15 0.13
C PHE A 98 -5.47 -14.46 -0.65
N SER A 99 -5.43 -14.38 -1.98
CA SER A 99 -5.20 -15.51 -2.88
C SER A 99 -3.70 -15.66 -3.19
N PHE A 100 -2.90 -15.92 -2.16
CA PHE A 100 -1.47 -16.20 -2.27
C PHE A 100 -1.06 -17.36 -1.34
N ASN A 101 -0.01 -18.09 -1.73
CA ASN A 101 0.58 -19.14 -0.88
C ASN A 101 2.02 -18.75 -0.51
N ASN A 102 2.15 -17.78 0.42
CA ASN A 102 3.44 -17.22 0.80
C ASN A 102 3.50 -16.95 2.31
N LYS A 103 4.21 -17.82 3.05
CA LYS A 103 4.36 -17.71 4.50
C LYS A 103 5.05 -16.42 4.94
N ARG A 104 6.02 -15.92 4.16
CA ARG A 104 6.72 -14.67 4.48
C ARG A 104 5.76 -13.47 4.53
N ILE A 105 4.73 -13.47 3.70
CA ILE A 105 3.69 -12.43 3.72
C ILE A 105 2.81 -12.58 4.96
N LEU A 106 2.37 -13.80 5.27
CA LEU A 106 1.56 -14.07 6.47
C LEU A 106 2.29 -13.64 7.74
N ASP A 107 3.56 -14.01 7.88
CA ASP A 107 4.38 -13.67 9.03
C ASP A 107 4.57 -12.15 9.18
N ALA A 108 4.55 -11.37 8.08
CA ALA A 108 4.70 -9.92 8.11
C ALA A 108 3.40 -9.15 8.47
N LEU A 109 2.24 -9.81 8.36
CA LEU A 109 0.94 -9.23 8.70
C LEU A 109 0.61 -9.31 10.20
N ILE A 110 1.30 -10.20 10.93
CA ILE A 110 1.23 -10.35 12.40
C ILE A 110 2.21 -9.36 13.06
#